data_AF-A0A507FNW0-F1
#
_entry.id   AF-A0A507FNW0-F1
#
_cell.length_a   1.000
_cell.length_b   1.000
_cell.length_c   1.000
_cell.angle_alpha   90.00
_cell.angle_beta   90.00
_cell.angle_gamma   90.00
#
_symmetry.space_group_name_H-M   'P 1'
#
loop_
_entity.id
_entity.type
_entity.pdbx_description
1 polymer ?
#
loop_
_entity_poly.entity_id
_entity_poly.type
_entity_poly.pdbx_seq_one_letter_code
_entity_poly.pdbx_strand_id
1 'polypeptide(L)'
;MSAASQIIDQLDYGMGMVTFSTLMFMLNTDSYGVDFHYRTWVRWMIYVDALAFFVFYLADTIKDVAACRMYLGLRLASDAIWCIKDGFKFGYLVFRGLSIIGSKRRWPIVWASIVSMALYTVYIWDKYGKLMGSCDSYQMESLDTETEPFKPLIALYLFWMVIEIGVSLVIVLKMTRQASKVRKANFAFEKYSRFKNKEEDRLLFACIGMLTVTSVTITHYIGFSEEVQGARSGWRMRLPVEVNKIVFVTMQVMMLLGSASGHWSDASEGTSSSLSS
;
A
#
# COMPACT_ATOMS: atom_id res chain seq x y z
N MET A 1 -14.11 4.42 -34.04
CA MET A 1 -13.19 4.22 -32.90
C MET A 1 -14.08 4.15 -31.68
N SER A 2 -14.32 2.92 -31.24
CA SER A 2 -15.54 2.45 -30.61
C SER A 2 -15.40 2.32 -29.09
N ALA A 3 -16.54 2.19 -28.42
CA ALA A 3 -16.74 1.99 -26.98
C ALA A 3 -15.75 1.04 -26.26
N ALA A 4 -14.98 0.23 -26.98
CA ALA A 4 -13.85 -0.54 -26.46
C ALA A 4 -12.78 0.34 -25.79
N SER A 5 -12.51 1.57 -26.26
CA SER A 5 -11.56 2.48 -25.57
C SER A 5 -12.13 3.03 -24.26
N GLN A 6 -13.45 3.20 -24.17
CA GLN A 6 -14.13 3.67 -22.95
C GLN A 6 -14.28 2.57 -21.89
N ILE A 7 -14.20 1.29 -22.28
CA ILE A 7 -14.17 0.15 -21.35
C ILE A 7 -12.76 -0.07 -20.78
N ILE A 8 -11.71 0.20 -21.57
CA ILE A 8 -10.32 0.21 -21.08
C ILE A 8 -10.11 1.36 -20.06
N ASP A 9 -10.92 2.42 -20.13
CA ASP A 9 -11.00 3.49 -19.13
C ASP A 9 -11.71 3.08 -17.83
N GLN A 10 -12.11 1.80 -17.64
CA GLN A 10 -12.43 1.30 -16.30
C GLN A 10 -11.15 1.23 -15.46
N LEU A 11 -10.99 2.30 -14.70
CA LEU A 11 -9.91 2.73 -13.81
C LEU A 11 -9.10 1.63 -13.09
N ASP A 12 -9.67 0.47 -12.77
CA ASP A 12 -9.01 -0.61 -12.03
C ASP A 12 -8.02 -1.42 -12.88
N TYR A 13 -8.26 -1.55 -14.19
CA TYR A 13 -7.37 -2.32 -15.07
C TYR A 13 -5.98 -1.70 -15.19
N GLY A 14 -5.87 -0.37 -15.08
CA GLY A 14 -4.60 0.34 -15.10
C GLY A 14 -3.67 -0.04 -13.94
N MET A 15 -4.23 -0.23 -12.74
CA MET A 15 -3.42 -0.67 -11.59
C MET A 15 -2.97 -2.12 -11.77
N GLY A 16 -3.84 -2.99 -12.29
CA GLY A 16 -3.48 -4.36 -12.65
C GLY A 16 -2.32 -4.43 -13.64
N MET A 17 -2.35 -3.63 -14.71
CA MET A 17 -1.26 -3.58 -15.69
C MET A 17 0.09 -3.22 -15.07
N VAL A 18 0.11 -2.26 -14.13
CA VAL A 18 1.33 -1.86 -13.41
C VAL A 18 1.85 -3.00 -12.57
N THR A 19 0.98 -3.69 -11.84
CA THR A 19 1.35 -4.82 -11.00
C THR A 19 1.88 -6.00 -11.82
N PHE A 20 1.25 -6.35 -12.94
CA PHE A 20 1.75 -7.39 -13.84
C PHE A 20 3.06 -7.00 -14.52
N SER A 21 3.22 -5.74 -14.94
CA SER A 21 4.48 -5.24 -15.52
C SER A 21 5.62 -5.32 -14.50
N THR A 22 5.32 -4.97 -13.25
CA THR A 22 6.26 -5.07 -12.14
C THR A 22 6.67 -6.51 -11.85
N LEU A 23 5.71 -7.44 -11.89
CA LEU A 23 5.96 -8.86 -11.77
C LEU A 23 6.86 -9.38 -12.90
N MET A 24 6.58 -9.01 -14.15
CA MET A 24 7.41 -9.37 -15.30
C MET A 24 8.82 -8.80 -15.19
N PHE A 25 8.97 -7.56 -14.70
CA PHE A 25 10.27 -6.97 -14.43
C PHE A 25 11.04 -7.74 -13.36
N MET A 26 10.39 -8.18 -12.28
CA MET A 26 11.02 -9.01 -11.25
C MET A 26 11.48 -10.37 -11.78
N LEU A 27 10.70 -11.00 -12.66
CA LEU A 27 11.07 -12.24 -13.33
C LEU A 27 12.27 -12.02 -14.27
N ASN A 28 12.25 -10.94 -15.07
CA ASN A 28 13.34 -10.61 -16.00
C ASN A 28 14.66 -10.23 -15.29
N THR A 29 14.60 -9.82 -14.03
CA THR A 29 15.78 -9.45 -13.22
C THR A 29 16.18 -10.53 -12.22
N ASP A 30 15.66 -11.76 -12.36
CA ASP A 30 15.88 -12.90 -11.46
C ASP A 30 15.65 -12.58 -9.98
N SER A 31 14.80 -11.57 -9.71
CA SER A 31 14.53 -11.04 -8.36
C SER A 31 13.24 -11.59 -7.77
N TYR A 32 12.82 -12.78 -8.22
CA TYR A 32 11.54 -13.40 -7.88
C TYR A 32 11.56 -14.22 -6.56
N GLY A 33 12.74 -14.48 -6.00
CA GLY A 33 12.85 -15.25 -4.74
C GLY A 33 12.06 -14.62 -3.60
N VAL A 34 11.27 -15.42 -2.89
CA VAL A 34 10.48 -14.97 -1.74
C VAL A 34 10.77 -15.82 -0.52
N ASP A 35 11.05 -15.12 0.59
CA ASP A 35 11.32 -15.73 1.89
C ASP A 35 10.29 -15.20 2.89
N PHE A 36 10.28 -15.74 4.11
CA PHE A 36 9.46 -15.20 5.21
C PHE A 36 10.08 -13.97 5.90
N HIS A 37 11.28 -13.55 5.50
CA HIS A 37 11.93 -12.36 6.05
C HIS A 37 11.20 -11.07 5.65
N TYR A 38 11.16 -10.07 6.55
CA TYR A 38 10.49 -8.79 6.28
C TYR A 38 11.02 -8.05 5.04
N ARG A 39 12.25 -8.36 4.59
CA ARG A 39 12.86 -7.75 3.40
C ARG A 39 12.18 -8.17 2.10
N THR A 40 11.65 -9.38 2.04
CA THR A 40 10.96 -9.93 0.86
C THR A 40 9.47 -9.60 0.86
N TRP A 41 8.94 -8.90 1.87
CA TRP A 41 7.53 -8.55 1.94
C TRP A 41 7.07 -7.66 0.78
N VAL A 42 7.94 -6.81 0.22
CA VAL A 42 7.64 -6.07 -1.02
C VAL A 42 7.33 -7.01 -2.19
N ARG A 43 8.08 -8.11 -2.29
CA ARG A 43 7.87 -9.12 -3.34
C ARG A 43 6.56 -9.85 -3.11
N TRP A 44 6.29 -10.26 -1.86
CA TRP A 44 4.99 -10.81 -1.47
C TRP A 44 3.83 -9.89 -1.83
N MET A 45 3.94 -8.58 -1.56
CA MET A 45 2.91 -7.62 -1.94
C MET A 45 2.63 -7.65 -3.44
N ILE A 46 3.65 -7.76 -4.29
CA ILE A 46 3.47 -7.77 -5.75
C ILE A 46 2.79 -9.06 -6.22
N TYR A 47 3.17 -10.22 -5.67
CA TYR A 47 2.51 -11.49 -5.97
C TYR A 47 1.05 -11.50 -5.53
N VAL A 48 0.79 -11.06 -4.30
CA VAL A 48 -0.55 -11.00 -3.71
C VAL A 48 -1.41 -10.00 -4.48
N ASP A 49 -0.85 -8.86 -4.89
CA ASP A 49 -1.55 -7.87 -5.70
C ASP A 49 -1.88 -8.41 -7.11
N ALA A 50 -0.94 -9.10 -7.76
CA ALA A 50 -1.18 -9.73 -9.07
C ALA A 50 -2.29 -10.80 -8.97
N LEU A 51 -2.28 -11.58 -7.90
CA LEU A 51 -3.31 -12.58 -7.62
C LEU A 51 -4.69 -11.92 -7.36
N ALA A 52 -4.73 -10.83 -6.58
CA ALA A 52 -5.97 -10.08 -6.34
C ALA A 52 -6.56 -9.54 -7.65
N PHE A 53 -5.73 -8.94 -8.51
CA PHE A 53 -6.15 -8.47 -9.83
C PHE A 53 -6.61 -9.59 -10.75
N PHE A 54 -5.95 -10.76 -10.70
CA PHE A 54 -6.39 -11.92 -11.47
C PHE A 54 -7.78 -12.39 -11.04
N VAL A 55 -8.02 -12.51 -9.73
CA VAL A 55 -9.34 -12.91 -9.19
C VAL A 55 -10.39 -11.86 -9.49
N PHE A 56 -10.05 -10.58 -9.37
CA PHE A 56 -10.93 -9.46 -9.72
C PHE A 56 -11.31 -9.47 -11.20
N TYR A 57 -10.33 -9.66 -12.09
CA TYR A 57 -10.55 -9.82 -13.52
C TYR A 57 -11.48 -10.99 -13.82
N LEU A 58 -11.27 -12.15 -13.17
CA LEU A 58 -12.17 -13.29 -13.31
C LEU A 58 -13.60 -12.95 -12.87
N ALA A 59 -13.78 -12.23 -11.76
CA ALA A 59 -15.09 -11.77 -11.30
C ALA A 59 -15.79 -10.94 -12.39
N ASP A 60 -15.08 -9.97 -12.98
CA ASP A 60 -15.64 -9.12 -14.03
C ASP A 60 -15.97 -9.91 -15.31
N THR A 61 -15.14 -10.87 -15.72
CA THR A 61 -15.42 -11.69 -16.92
C THR A 61 -16.68 -12.56 -16.81
N ILE A 62 -17.06 -12.95 -15.59
CA ILE A 62 -18.24 -13.80 -15.36
C ILE A 62 -19.48 -13.01 -14.94
N LYS A 63 -19.38 -11.68 -14.83
CA LYS A 63 -20.43 -10.81 -14.27
C LYS A 63 -21.79 -11.00 -14.97
N ASP A 64 -21.79 -11.18 -16.28
CA ASP A 64 -23.02 -11.27 -17.08
C ASP A 64 -23.58 -12.70 -17.19
N VAL A 65 -22.78 -13.72 -16.84
CA VAL A 65 -23.11 -15.13 -17.11
C VAL A 65 -23.28 -15.95 -15.83
N ALA A 66 -22.60 -15.58 -14.75
CA ALA A 66 -22.61 -16.35 -13.51
C ALA A 66 -23.72 -15.91 -12.54
N ALA A 67 -24.07 -16.81 -11.62
CA ALA A 67 -24.97 -16.48 -10.52
C ALA A 67 -24.39 -15.33 -9.67
N CYS A 68 -25.23 -14.40 -9.22
CA CYS A 68 -24.86 -13.26 -8.37
C CYS A 68 -23.93 -13.64 -7.20
N ARG A 69 -24.19 -14.78 -6.55
CA ARG A 69 -23.36 -15.29 -5.44
C ARG A 69 -21.93 -15.64 -5.86
N MET A 70 -21.74 -16.16 -7.07
CA MET A 70 -20.42 -16.51 -7.60
C MET A 70 -19.62 -15.23 -7.90
N TYR A 71 -20.23 -14.24 -8.56
CA TYR A 71 -19.61 -12.93 -8.79
C TYR A 71 -19.20 -12.27 -7.46
N LEU A 72 -20.13 -12.18 -6.51
CA LEU A 72 -19.87 -11.58 -5.20
C LEU A 72 -18.80 -12.35 -4.42
N GLY A 73 -18.80 -13.68 -4.52
CA GLY A 73 -17.79 -14.55 -3.91
C GLY A 73 -16.38 -14.31 -4.46
N LEU A 74 -16.24 -14.16 -5.77
CA LEU A 74 -14.94 -13.81 -6.37
C LEU A 74 -14.50 -12.40 -5.99
N ARG A 75 -15.42 -11.43 -5.95
CA ARG A 75 -15.09 -10.06 -5.55
C ARG A 75 -14.73 -9.94 -4.07
N LEU A 76 -15.37 -10.73 -3.21
CA LEU A 76 -14.96 -10.89 -1.82
C LEU A 76 -13.56 -11.52 -1.73
N ALA A 77 -13.29 -12.55 -2.54
CA ALA A 77 -11.99 -13.20 -2.56
C ALA A 77 -10.87 -12.24 -3.00
N SER A 78 -11.10 -11.39 -4.01
CA SER A 78 -10.12 -10.37 -4.40
C SER A 78 -9.85 -9.37 -3.27
N ASP A 79 -10.89 -8.88 -2.59
CA ASP A 79 -10.75 -7.95 -1.46
C ASP A 79 -10.02 -8.62 -0.28
N ALA A 80 -10.26 -9.90 -0.01
CA ALA A 80 -9.55 -10.66 1.01
C ALA A 80 -8.05 -10.80 0.69
N ILE A 81 -7.70 -10.95 -0.59
CA ILE A 81 -6.30 -11.00 -1.03
C ILE A 81 -5.65 -9.61 -0.89
N TRP A 82 -6.35 -8.52 -1.25
CA TRP A 82 -5.87 -7.16 -1.01
C TRP A 82 -5.68 -6.82 0.47
N CYS A 83 -6.53 -7.33 1.35
CA CYS A 83 -6.34 -7.23 2.81
C CYS A 83 -4.97 -7.78 3.24
N ILE A 84 -4.56 -8.95 2.72
CA ILE A 84 -3.24 -9.54 3.01
C ILE A 84 -2.10 -8.65 2.48
N LYS A 85 -2.24 -8.13 1.25
CA LYS A 85 -1.26 -7.20 0.66
C LYS A 85 -1.07 -5.97 1.54
N ASP A 86 -2.15 -5.35 2.00
CA ASP A 86 -2.07 -4.15 2.84
C ASP A 86 -1.50 -4.47 4.23
N GLY A 87 -1.77 -5.66 4.77
CA GLY A 87 -1.07 -6.17 5.95
C GLY A 87 0.45 -6.17 5.78
N PHE A 88 0.96 -6.73 4.68
CA PHE A 88 2.40 -6.73 4.38
C PHE A 88 2.94 -5.33 4.12
N LYS A 89 2.19 -4.46 3.45
CA LYS A 89 2.55 -3.08 3.16
C LYS A 89 2.88 -2.29 4.42
N PHE A 90 1.97 -2.26 5.38
CA PHE A 90 2.15 -1.44 6.59
C PHE A 90 3.20 -2.02 7.52
N GLY A 91 3.29 -3.34 7.65
CA GLY A 91 4.39 -3.94 8.41
C GLY A 91 5.74 -3.72 7.75
N TYR A 92 5.85 -3.82 6.43
CA TYR A 92 7.09 -3.50 5.71
C TYR A 92 7.50 -2.03 5.93
N LEU A 93 6.55 -1.10 5.87
CA LEU A 93 6.81 0.32 6.10
C LEU A 93 7.36 0.56 7.52
N VAL A 94 6.75 -0.06 8.55
CA VAL A 94 7.24 0.01 9.93
C VAL A 94 8.61 -0.65 10.06
N PHE A 95 8.83 -1.80 9.43
CA PHE A 95 10.14 -2.47 9.41
C PHE A 95 11.23 -1.56 8.85
N ARG A 96 10.96 -0.87 7.74
CA ARG A 96 11.90 0.06 7.11
C ARG A 96 12.18 1.28 7.98
N GLY A 97 11.16 1.87 8.59
CA GLY A 97 11.31 2.95 9.56
C GLY A 97 12.19 2.53 10.75
N LEU A 98 11.95 1.35 11.32
CA LEU A 98 12.74 0.81 12.44
C LEU A 98 14.18 0.48 12.03
N SER A 99 14.37 -0.10 10.84
CA SER A 99 15.69 -0.40 10.28
C SER A 99 16.51 0.86 10.08
N ILE A 100 15.88 1.95 9.62
CA ILE A 100 16.53 3.26 9.51
C ILE A 100 17.02 3.70 10.88
N ILE A 101 16.19 3.70 11.92
CA ILE A 101 16.64 4.08 13.28
C ILE A 101 17.74 3.15 13.81
N GLY A 102 17.84 1.92 13.31
CA GLY A 102 18.68 0.86 13.88
C GLY A 102 18.01 0.15 15.07
N SER A 103 16.68 0.19 15.15
CA SER A 103 15.92 -0.53 16.19
C SER A 103 15.80 -2.00 15.83
N LYS A 104 16.09 -2.89 16.80
CA LYS A 104 15.96 -4.36 16.65
C LYS A 104 14.57 -4.89 17.03
N ARG A 105 13.63 -4.02 17.41
CA ARG A 105 12.28 -4.41 17.86
C ARG A 105 11.48 -5.00 16.70
N ARG A 106 10.94 -6.21 16.87
CA ARG A 106 10.13 -6.89 15.84
C ARG A 106 8.63 -6.74 16.03
N TRP A 107 8.17 -6.59 17.28
CA TRP A 107 6.74 -6.52 17.63
C TRP A 107 5.93 -5.44 16.90
N PRO A 108 6.42 -4.19 16.72
CA PRO A 108 5.63 -3.16 16.02
C PRO A 108 5.34 -3.51 14.56
N ILE A 109 6.22 -4.27 13.90
CA ILE A 109 6.06 -4.72 12.51
C ILE A 109 4.86 -5.64 12.41
N VAL A 110 4.84 -6.68 13.26
CA VAL A 110 3.78 -7.70 13.29
C VAL A 110 2.46 -7.07 13.73
N TRP A 111 2.48 -6.20 14.73
CA TRP A 111 1.29 -5.51 15.22
C TRP A 111 0.64 -4.64 14.14
N ALA A 112 1.43 -3.84 13.42
CA ALA A 112 0.92 -3.01 12.32
C ALA A 112 0.25 -3.84 11.23
N SER A 113 0.86 -4.97 10.84
CA SER A 113 0.28 -5.90 9.87
C SER A 113 -1.03 -6.52 10.36
N ILE A 114 -1.04 -7.08 11.57
CA ILE A 114 -2.22 -7.78 12.11
C ILE A 114 -3.39 -6.80 12.30
N VAL A 115 -3.14 -5.62 12.86
CA VAL A 115 -4.20 -4.63 13.10
C VAL A 115 -4.75 -4.10 11.77
N SER A 116 -3.88 -3.86 10.77
CA SER A 116 -4.32 -3.48 9.41
C SER A 116 -5.25 -4.54 8.82
N MET A 117 -4.84 -5.82 8.86
CA MET A 117 -5.64 -6.93 8.34
C MET A 117 -6.96 -7.10 9.11
N ALA A 118 -6.95 -6.95 10.43
CA ALA A 118 -8.15 -7.06 11.25
C ALA A 118 -9.16 -5.96 10.92
N LEU A 119 -8.72 -4.70 10.82
CA LEU A 119 -9.58 -3.57 10.44
C LEU A 119 -10.13 -3.74 9.01
N TYR A 120 -9.30 -4.20 8.08
CA TYR A 120 -9.73 -4.47 6.70
C TYR A 120 -10.74 -5.62 6.68
N THR A 121 -10.52 -6.70 7.44
CA THR A 121 -11.47 -7.81 7.55
C THR A 121 -12.82 -7.36 8.10
N VAL A 122 -12.84 -6.45 9.08
CA VAL A 122 -14.09 -5.83 9.57
C VAL A 122 -14.78 -5.01 8.46
N TYR A 123 -14.02 -4.25 7.67
CA TYR A 123 -14.55 -3.54 6.50
C TYR A 123 -15.16 -4.50 5.47
N ILE A 124 -14.46 -5.58 5.13
CA ILE A 124 -14.94 -6.62 4.21
C ILE A 124 -16.22 -7.26 4.76
N TRP A 125 -16.25 -7.58 6.05
CA TRP A 125 -17.42 -8.16 6.70
C TRP A 125 -18.64 -7.24 6.63
N ASP A 126 -18.46 -5.94 6.90
CA ASP A 126 -19.55 -4.97 6.81
C ASP A 126 -20.03 -4.77 5.36
N LYS A 127 -19.10 -4.69 4.41
CA LYS A 127 -19.38 -4.51 2.97
C LYS A 127 -20.10 -5.71 2.37
N TYR A 128 -19.59 -6.92 2.58
CA TYR A 128 -20.10 -8.13 1.91
C TYR A 128 -21.05 -8.96 2.76
N GLY A 129 -20.98 -8.87 4.09
CA GLY A 129 -21.82 -9.67 5.00
C GLY A 129 -23.31 -9.38 4.83
N LYS A 130 -23.67 -8.12 4.55
CA LYS A 130 -25.05 -7.72 4.24
C LYS A 130 -25.52 -8.22 2.87
N LEU A 131 -24.60 -8.29 1.89
CA LEU A 131 -24.90 -8.64 0.50
C LEU A 131 -25.05 -10.15 0.27
N MET A 132 -24.36 -11.00 1.04
CA MET A 132 -24.49 -12.45 0.88
C MET A 132 -25.89 -12.99 1.20
N GLY A 133 -26.66 -12.27 2.03
CA GLY A 133 -28.01 -12.68 2.42
C GLY A 133 -29.08 -12.41 1.37
N SER A 134 -28.90 -11.41 0.50
CA SER A 134 -29.89 -10.93 -0.47
C SER A 134 -29.20 -10.73 -1.82
N CYS A 135 -29.24 -11.74 -2.68
CA CYS A 135 -28.68 -11.67 -4.03
C CYS A 135 -29.76 -11.25 -5.04
N ASP A 136 -30.46 -10.15 -4.73
CA ASP A 136 -31.39 -9.53 -5.68
C ASP A 136 -30.59 -8.67 -6.66
N SER A 137 -30.75 -8.95 -7.95
CA SER A 137 -30.00 -8.33 -9.06
C SER A 137 -30.11 -6.80 -9.12
N TYR A 138 -31.09 -6.20 -8.43
CA TYR A 138 -31.29 -4.74 -8.34
C TYR A 138 -30.38 -4.07 -7.29
N GLN A 139 -29.84 -4.80 -6.31
CA GLN A 139 -28.99 -4.23 -5.24
C GLN A 139 -27.52 -4.02 -5.66
N MET A 140 -27.08 -4.53 -6.80
CA MET A 140 -25.71 -4.33 -7.26
C MET A 140 -25.43 -2.91 -7.75
N GLU A 141 -26.42 -2.22 -8.32
CA GLU A 141 -26.26 -0.82 -8.74
C GLU A 141 -26.37 0.15 -7.54
N SER A 142 -27.11 -0.23 -6.49
CA SER A 142 -27.15 0.52 -5.23
C SER A 142 -25.90 0.33 -4.37
N LEU A 143 -25.06 -0.69 -4.61
CA LEU A 143 -23.79 -0.88 -3.89
C LEU A 143 -22.82 0.28 -4.11
N ASP A 144 -22.86 0.90 -5.29
CA ASP A 144 -22.06 2.10 -5.60
C ASP A 144 -22.72 3.40 -5.10
N THR A 145 -23.96 3.33 -4.61
CA THR A 145 -24.81 4.49 -4.34
C THR A 145 -25.32 4.59 -2.89
N GLU A 146 -25.15 3.56 -2.04
CA GLU A 146 -25.58 3.63 -0.64
C GLU A 146 -24.65 4.50 0.21
N THR A 147 -25.18 5.69 0.47
CA THR A 147 -24.71 6.87 1.19
C THR A 147 -24.60 6.73 2.71
N GLU A 148 -24.33 5.54 3.24
CA GLU A 148 -23.93 5.44 4.66
C GLU A 148 -22.40 5.61 4.74
N PRO A 149 -21.90 6.55 5.56
CA PRO A 149 -20.46 6.70 5.73
C PRO A 149 -19.90 5.39 6.27
N PHE A 150 -19.13 4.67 5.45
CA PHE A 150 -18.47 3.41 5.84
C PHE A 150 -17.48 3.68 6.99
N LYS A 151 -17.99 3.72 8.21
CA LYS A 151 -17.22 3.89 9.46
C LYS A 151 -16.00 2.96 9.54
N PRO A 152 -16.07 1.66 9.17
CA PRO A 152 -14.89 0.80 9.24
C PRO A 152 -13.81 1.20 8.22
N LEU A 153 -14.20 1.71 7.06
CA LEU A 153 -13.26 2.17 6.03
C LEU A 153 -12.51 3.43 6.49
N ILE A 154 -13.22 4.40 7.07
CA ILE A 154 -12.60 5.62 7.63
C ILE A 154 -11.64 5.23 8.77
N ALA A 155 -12.04 4.34 9.67
CA ALA A 155 -11.18 3.87 10.75
C ALA A 155 -9.91 3.18 10.23
N LEU A 156 -10.01 2.38 9.17
CA LEU A 156 -8.89 1.75 8.49
C LEU A 156 -7.92 2.80 7.92
N TYR A 157 -8.42 3.77 7.17
CA TYR A 157 -7.58 4.84 6.60
C TYR A 157 -6.95 5.74 7.66
N LEU A 158 -7.65 6.06 8.75
CA LEU A 158 -7.09 6.81 9.87
C LEU A 158 -5.95 6.03 10.54
N PHE A 159 -6.11 4.72 10.73
CA PHE A 159 -5.05 3.87 11.25
C PHE A 159 -3.81 3.86 10.33
N TRP A 160 -4.01 3.73 9.03
CA TRP A 160 -2.95 3.81 8.02
C TRP A 160 -2.22 5.16 8.05
N MET A 161 -2.98 6.26 8.13
CA MET A 161 -2.45 7.62 8.27
C MET A 161 -1.58 7.77 9.53
N VAL A 162 -2.00 7.23 10.68
CA VAL A 162 -1.22 7.27 11.93
C VAL A 162 0.12 6.56 11.76
N ILE A 163 0.14 5.39 11.09
CA ILE A 163 1.40 4.68 10.81
C ILE A 163 2.31 5.50 9.90
N GLU A 164 1.77 6.07 8.82
CA GLU A 164 2.52 6.88 7.84
C GLU A 164 3.15 8.11 8.49
N ILE A 165 2.37 8.84 9.29
CA ILE A 165 2.86 10.00 10.06
C ILE A 165 3.91 9.57 11.07
N GLY A 166 3.64 8.50 11.83
CA GLY A 166 4.55 8.01 12.86
C GLY A 166 5.91 7.60 12.30
N VAL A 167 5.93 6.90 11.17
CA VAL A 167 7.18 6.48 10.51
C VAL A 167 7.90 7.66 9.88
N SER A 168 7.18 8.57 9.23
CA SER A 168 7.76 9.81 8.68
C SER A 168 8.43 10.65 9.77
N LEU A 169 7.72 10.89 10.88
CA LEU A 169 8.24 11.66 12.02
C LEU A 169 9.54 11.04 12.55
N VAL A 170 9.55 9.73 12.72
CA VAL A 170 10.71 8.98 13.19
C VAL A 170 11.93 9.13 12.27
N ILE A 171 11.73 9.07 10.95
CA ILE A 171 12.80 9.25 9.96
C ILE A 171 13.34 10.68 10.04
N VAL A 172 12.46 11.68 10.05
CA VAL A 172 12.83 13.10 10.15
C VAL A 172 13.60 13.38 11.44
N LEU A 173 13.16 12.84 12.58
CA LEU A 173 13.85 12.99 13.87
C LEU A 173 15.25 12.38 13.84
N LYS A 174 15.45 11.28 13.11
CA LYS A 174 16.77 10.68 12.93
C LYS A 174 17.64 11.54 12.01
N MET A 175 17.13 11.96 10.86
CA MET A 175 17.84 12.81 9.90
C MET A 175 18.32 14.11 10.54
N THR A 176 17.45 14.79 11.29
CA THR A 176 17.78 16.03 12.01
C THR A 176 18.88 15.81 13.06
N ARG A 177 18.80 14.73 13.84
CA ARG A 177 19.86 14.36 14.80
C ARG A 177 21.19 14.05 14.11
N GLN A 178 21.17 13.36 12.97
CA GLN A 178 22.38 13.06 12.22
C GLN A 178 22.99 14.30 11.58
N ALA A 179 22.19 15.18 10.98
CA ALA A 179 22.64 16.45 10.43
C ALA A 179 23.32 17.32 11.50
N SER A 180 22.75 17.38 12.72
CA SER A 180 23.36 18.08 13.86
C SER A 180 24.73 17.50 14.24
N LYS A 181 24.87 16.16 14.25
CA LYS A 181 26.14 15.49 14.55
C LYS A 181 27.19 15.70 13.46
N VAL A 182 26.81 15.61 12.18
CA VAL A 182 27.71 15.83 11.04
C VAL A 182 28.22 17.27 11.02
N ARG A 183 27.34 18.24 11.26
CA ARG A 183 27.73 19.67 11.36
C ARG A 183 28.75 19.93 12.46
N LYS A 184 28.75 19.13 13.54
CA LYS A 184 29.74 19.22 14.62
C LYS A 184 31.04 18.48 14.32
N ALA A 185 31.04 17.52 13.40
CA ALA A 185 32.17 16.60 13.18
C ALA A 185 33.17 17.04 12.08
N ASN A 186 32.87 18.09 11.30
CA ASN A 186 33.74 18.80 10.34
C ASN A 186 34.63 18.02 9.34
N PHE A 187 34.68 16.69 9.32
CA PHE A 187 35.59 15.95 8.44
C PHE A 187 35.01 14.62 7.91
N ALA A 188 35.22 14.40 6.61
CA ALA A 188 35.31 13.11 5.90
C ALA A 188 34.10 12.13 5.93
N PHE A 189 32.88 12.59 6.17
CA PHE A 189 31.68 11.73 6.16
C PHE A 189 30.89 11.75 4.84
N GLU A 190 31.40 12.43 3.81
CA GLU A 190 30.60 12.88 2.66
C GLU A 190 30.09 11.76 1.74
N LYS A 191 30.81 10.63 1.64
CA LYS A 191 30.42 9.52 0.74
C LYS A 191 29.43 8.55 1.39
N TYR A 192 29.57 8.26 2.69
CA TYR A 192 28.67 7.34 3.41
C TYR A 192 27.34 8.00 3.79
N SER A 193 27.33 9.31 4.06
CA SER A 193 26.08 10.06 4.29
C SER A 193 25.20 10.12 3.03
N ARG A 194 25.78 10.30 1.83
CA ARG A 194 25.00 10.45 0.59
C ARG A 194 24.14 9.22 0.26
N PHE A 195 24.69 8.01 0.35
CA PHE A 195 23.92 6.79 0.04
C PHE A 195 22.82 6.53 1.07
N LYS A 196 23.12 6.74 2.36
CA LYS A 196 22.18 6.54 3.45
C LYS A 196 21.02 7.55 3.43
N ASN A 197 21.32 8.82 3.14
CA ASN A 197 20.29 9.86 3.03
C ASN A 197 19.34 9.58 1.85
N LYS A 198 19.84 9.04 0.74
CA LYS A 198 19.01 8.72 -0.43
C LYS A 198 17.92 7.68 -0.13
N GLU A 199 18.22 6.69 0.72
CA GLU A 199 17.25 5.66 1.12
C GLU A 199 16.19 6.23 2.08
N GLU A 200 16.62 7.08 3.01
CA GLU A 200 15.75 7.79 3.95
C GLU A 200 14.82 8.77 3.22
N ASP A 201 15.35 9.55 2.26
CA ASP A 201 14.58 10.49 1.44
C ASP A 201 13.52 9.75 0.61
N ARG A 202 13.89 8.63 -0.03
CA ARG A 202 12.95 7.80 -0.80
C ARG A 202 11.78 7.31 0.06
N LEU A 203 12.05 6.86 1.28
CA LEU A 203 11.00 6.40 2.17
C LEU A 203 10.12 7.56 2.64
N LEU A 204 10.69 8.73 2.87
CA LEU A 204 9.93 9.93 3.23
C LEU A 204 9.00 10.38 2.09
N PHE A 205 9.51 10.43 0.84
CA PHE A 205 8.68 10.72 -0.33
C PHE A 205 7.55 9.71 -0.51
N ALA A 206 7.84 8.42 -0.31
CA ALA A 206 6.84 7.37 -0.33
C ALA A 206 5.75 7.59 0.74
N CYS A 207 6.13 7.89 1.99
CA CYS A 207 5.16 8.14 3.06
C CYS A 207 4.33 9.40 2.80
N ILE A 208 4.93 10.48 2.30
CA ILE A 208 4.20 11.71 1.93
C ILE A 208 3.20 11.41 0.81
N GLY A 209 3.62 10.67 -0.23
CA GLY A 209 2.74 10.26 -1.33
C GLY A 209 1.53 9.48 -0.83
N MET A 210 1.72 8.48 0.04
CA MET A 210 0.58 7.76 0.63
C MET A 210 -0.28 8.66 1.50
N LEU A 211 0.34 9.50 2.32
CA LEU A 211 -0.41 10.40 3.19
C LEU A 211 -1.32 11.31 2.37
N THR A 212 -0.86 11.80 1.22
CA THR A 212 -1.69 12.56 0.28
C THR A 212 -2.85 11.71 -0.23
N VAL A 213 -2.60 10.49 -0.72
CA VAL A 213 -3.66 9.60 -1.24
C VAL A 213 -4.69 9.26 -0.15
N THR A 214 -4.23 8.89 1.04
CA THR A 214 -5.06 8.56 2.19
C THR A 214 -5.89 9.77 2.63
N SER A 215 -5.28 10.96 2.69
CA SER A 215 -5.99 12.21 3.04
C SER A 215 -7.06 12.56 2.01
N VAL A 216 -6.73 12.53 0.72
CA VAL A 216 -7.68 12.84 -0.36
C VAL A 216 -8.84 11.83 -0.35
N THR A 217 -8.55 10.56 -0.10
CA THR A 217 -9.57 9.50 0.02
C THR A 217 -10.51 9.80 1.19
N ILE A 218 -9.98 10.09 2.39
CA ILE A 218 -10.79 10.45 3.56
C ILE A 218 -11.64 11.71 3.27
N THR A 219 -11.05 12.77 2.72
CA THR A 219 -11.79 14.02 2.43
C THR A 219 -12.88 13.81 1.40
N HIS A 220 -12.66 12.96 0.40
CA HIS A 220 -13.67 12.64 -0.59
C HIS A 220 -14.85 11.89 0.07
N TYR A 221 -14.57 10.91 0.93
CA TYR A 221 -15.62 10.19 1.67
C TYR A 221 -16.41 11.09 2.61
N ILE A 222 -15.75 12.00 3.32
CA ILE A 222 -16.42 12.96 4.22
C ILE A 222 -17.25 13.97 3.42
N GLY A 223 -16.68 14.57 2.37
CA GLY A 223 -17.36 15.57 1.54
C GLY A 223 -18.60 15.02 0.83
N PHE A 224 -18.56 13.77 0.38
CA PHE A 224 -19.73 13.11 -0.21
C PHE A 224 -20.86 12.91 0.81
N SER A 225 -20.53 12.68 2.08
CA SER A 225 -21.52 12.52 3.15
C SER A 225 -22.29 13.81 3.45
N GLU A 226 -21.69 14.98 3.23
CA GLU A 226 -22.33 16.29 3.48
C GLU A 226 -23.22 16.72 2.31
N GLU A 227 -22.81 16.47 1.06
CA GLU A 227 -23.56 16.87 -0.14
C GLU A 227 -24.90 16.11 -0.27
N VAL A 228 -24.98 14.90 0.28
CA VAL A 228 -26.21 14.08 0.30
C VAL A 228 -27.25 14.65 1.27
N GLN A 229 -26.85 15.41 2.30
CA GLN A 229 -27.76 16.03 3.26
C GLN A 229 -28.23 17.43 2.84
N GLY A 230 -27.60 18.06 1.84
CA GLY A 230 -27.96 19.39 1.37
C GLY A 230 -27.92 19.49 -0.15
N ALA A 231 -29.10 19.49 -0.79
CA ALA A 231 -29.29 19.58 -2.23
C ALA A 231 -28.56 20.77 -2.90
N ARG A 232 -27.28 20.59 -3.25
CA ARG A 232 -26.54 21.42 -4.22
C ARG A 232 -25.64 20.53 -5.06
N SER A 233 -26.25 19.91 -6.06
CA SER A 233 -25.56 19.24 -7.16
C SER A 233 -24.70 20.25 -7.94
N GLY A 234 -23.39 20.07 -7.98
CA GLY A 234 -22.59 20.84 -8.92
C GLY A 234 -21.19 20.32 -9.18
N TRP A 235 -20.55 19.69 -8.19
CA TRP A 235 -19.15 19.31 -8.32
C TRP A 235 -18.92 17.91 -7.78
N ARG A 236 -19.39 16.91 -8.55
CA ARG A 236 -18.83 15.55 -8.47
C ARG A 236 -17.38 15.62 -8.93
N MET A 237 -16.47 16.07 -8.07
CA MET A 237 -15.04 15.81 -8.25
C MET A 237 -14.88 14.31 -8.12
N ARG A 238 -14.98 13.59 -9.25
CA ARG A 238 -14.38 12.26 -9.36
C ARG A 238 -12.97 12.43 -8.81
N LEU A 239 -12.63 11.72 -7.73
CA LEU A 239 -11.24 11.57 -7.31
C LEU A 239 -10.40 11.44 -8.58
N PRO A 240 -9.39 12.29 -8.81
CA PRO A 240 -8.55 12.15 -10.00
C PRO A 240 -7.79 10.84 -9.82
N VAL A 241 -8.37 9.75 -10.30
CA VAL A 241 -7.85 8.40 -10.11
C VAL A 241 -6.48 8.24 -10.76
N GLU A 242 -6.14 9.13 -11.68
CA GLU A 242 -4.79 9.32 -12.20
C GLU A 242 -3.76 9.65 -11.11
N VAL A 243 -4.10 10.47 -10.11
CA VAL A 243 -3.19 10.81 -9.01
C VAL A 243 -2.91 9.59 -8.14
N ASN A 244 -3.96 8.82 -7.80
CA ASN A 244 -3.80 7.58 -7.03
C ASN A 244 -2.94 6.56 -7.78
N LYS A 245 -3.12 6.43 -9.11
CA LYS A 245 -2.30 5.56 -9.96
C LYS A 245 -0.84 6.00 -9.99
N ILE A 246 -0.56 7.28 -10.22
CA ILE A 246 0.80 7.81 -10.29
C ILE A 246 1.52 7.59 -8.96
N VAL A 247 0.87 7.89 -7.84
CA VAL A 247 1.45 7.67 -6.50
C VAL A 247 1.70 6.18 -6.29
N PHE A 248 0.74 5.32 -6.62
CA PHE A 248 0.88 3.88 -6.46
C PHE A 248 2.05 3.30 -7.27
N VAL A 249 2.14 3.64 -8.56
CA VAL A 249 3.24 3.21 -9.45
C VAL A 249 4.58 3.70 -8.90
N THR A 250 4.66 5.00 -8.59
CA THR A 250 5.87 5.62 -8.09
C THR A 250 6.33 4.94 -6.81
N MET A 251 5.41 4.57 -5.93
CA MET A 251 5.71 3.88 -4.69
C MET A 251 6.14 2.44 -4.88
N GLN A 252 5.45 1.65 -5.71
CA GLN A 252 5.88 0.28 -5.99
C GLN A 252 7.30 0.26 -6.57
N VAL A 253 7.58 1.13 -7.53
CA VAL A 253 8.91 1.26 -8.14
C VAL A 253 9.94 1.72 -7.11
N MET A 254 9.63 2.73 -6.29
CA MET A 254 10.55 3.20 -5.24
C MET A 254 10.86 2.13 -4.20
N MET A 255 9.86 1.34 -3.78
CA MET A 255 10.04 0.26 -2.81
C MET A 255 10.88 -0.89 -3.39
N LEU A 256 10.69 -1.24 -4.66
CA LEU A 256 11.49 -2.26 -5.35
C LEU A 256 12.94 -1.83 -5.53
N LEU A 257 13.16 -0.64 -6.05
CA LEU A 257 14.50 -0.09 -6.25
C LEU A 257 15.25 0.15 -4.93
N GLY A 258 14.52 0.31 -3.82
CA GLY A 258 15.10 0.39 -2.47
C GLY A 258 15.43 -0.98 -1.86
N SER A 259 14.70 -2.04 -2.22
CA SER A 259 14.95 -3.41 -1.72
C SER A 259 16.20 -4.03 -2.35
N ALA A 260 16.51 -3.71 -3.60
CA ALA A 260 17.68 -4.23 -4.32
C ALA A 260 19.04 -3.72 -3.78
N SER A 261 19.08 -2.58 -3.08
CA SER A 261 20.34 -1.98 -2.61
C SER A 261 20.84 -2.48 -1.25
N GLY A 262 20.11 -3.39 -0.59
CA GLY A 262 20.36 -3.79 0.79
C GLY A 262 21.10 -5.12 0.97
N HIS A 263 22.30 -5.29 0.41
CA HIS A 263 23.18 -6.40 0.82
C HIS A 263 23.83 -6.04 2.17
N TRP A 264 23.22 -6.54 3.25
CA TRP A 264 23.65 -6.34 4.65
C TRP A 264 24.70 -7.36 5.11
N SER A 265 25.43 -7.99 4.19
CA SER A 265 26.49 -8.97 4.52
C SER A 265 27.72 -8.32 5.17
N ASP A 266 27.98 -7.03 4.91
CA ASP A 266 29.31 -6.47 5.21
C ASP A 266 29.39 -5.76 6.58
N ALA A 267 28.30 -5.72 7.35
CA ALA A 267 28.28 -5.07 8.66
C ALA A 267 28.67 -6.01 9.82
N SER A 268 28.76 -7.32 9.59
CA SER A 268 29.10 -8.32 10.63
C SER A 268 30.52 -8.89 10.55
N GLU A 269 31.29 -8.63 9.48
CA GLU A 269 32.66 -9.18 9.34
C GLU A 269 33.75 -8.27 9.92
N GLY A 270 33.42 -7.08 10.42
CA GLY A 270 34.41 -6.09 10.88
C GLY A 270 34.80 -6.15 12.37
N THR A 271 34.33 -7.12 13.17
CA THR A 271 34.55 -7.09 14.64
C THR A 271 35.18 -8.35 15.24
N SER A 272 35.72 -9.26 14.43
CA SER A 272 36.30 -10.53 14.91
C SER A 272 37.79 -10.73 14.60
N SER A 273 38.51 -9.73 14.09
CA SER A 273 39.93 -9.87 13.70
C SER A 273 40.94 -9.11 14.59
N SER A 274 40.65 -8.90 15.89
CA SER A 274 41.58 -8.22 16.82
C SER A 274 41.92 -9.00 18.09
N LEU A 275 41.67 -10.32 18.13
CA LEU A 275 42.06 -11.19 19.24
C LEU A 275 42.58 -12.54 18.71
N SER A 276 43.76 -12.53 18.10
CA SER A 276 44.63 -13.70 18.03
C SER A 276 46.07 -13.22 18.17
N SER A 277 46.43 -12.99 19.43
CA SER A 277 47.80 -13.05 19.95
C SER A 277 48.28 -14.49 20.01
#